data_AF-A0A6S4Q7P6-F1
#
_entry.id   AF-A0A6S4Q7P6-F1
#
_cell.length_a   1.000
_cell.length_b   1.000
_cell.length_c   1.000
_cell.angle_alpha   90.00
_cell.angle_beta   90.00
_cell.angle_gamma   90.00
#
_symmetry.space_group_name_H-M   'P 1'
#
loop_
_entity.id
_entity.type
_entity.pdbx_description
1 polymer ?
#
loop_
_entity_poly.entity_id
_entity_poly.type
_entity_poly.pdbx_seq_one_letter_code
_entity_poly.pdbx_strand_id
1 'polypeptide(L)' 'MFNHQKSVGYGFSLFPWLVSFVFLGKLASVGAVFRTIILWRWKFRELPHSIFE' A
#
# COMPACT_ATOMS: atom_id res chain seq x y z
N MET A 1 20.92 -1.58 35.23
CA MET A 1 19.76 -0.73 34.85
C MET A 1 20.02 0.19 33.64
N PHE A 2 21.18 0.12 32.97
CA PHE A 2 21.51 0.98 31.81
C PHE A 2 21.06 0.40 30.46
N ASN A 3 21.08 -0.93 30.33
CA ASN A 3 20.69 -1.62 29.09
C ASN A 3 19.18 -1.52 28.79
N HIS A 4 18.35 -1.38 29.83
CA HIS A 4 16.91 -1.28 29.67
C HIS A 4 16.50 0.06 29.03
N GLN A 5 17.09 1.18 29.46
CA GLN A 5 16.81 2.49 28.84
C GLN A 5 17.22 2.54 27.36
N LYS A 6 18.35 1.93 27.00
CA LYS A 6 18.78 1.79 25.59
C LYS A 6 17.83 0.91 24.78
N SER A 7 17.35 -0.19 25.35
CA SER A 7 16.39 -1.08 24.71
C SER A 7 15.02 -0.42 24.49
N VAL A 8 14.55 0.37 25.46
CA VAL A 8 13.28 1.09 25.35
C VAL A 8 13.36 2.16 24.27
N GLY A 9 14.47 2.92 24.21
CA GLY A 9 14.70 3.89 23.15
C GLY A 9 14.78 3.25 21.75
N TYR A 10 15.41 2.08 21.65
CA TYR A 10 15.50 1.34 20.39
C TYR A 10 14.14 0.77 19.94
N GLY A 11 13.36 0.21 20.87
CA GLY A 11 11.99 -0.25 20.61
C GLY A 11 11.06 0.89 20.18
N PHE A 12 11.18 2.06 20.83
CA PHE A 12 10.44 3.26 20.45
C PHE A 12 10.84 3.79 19.06
N SER A 13 12.11 3.63 18.65
CA SER A 13 12.56 4.01 17.30
C SER A 13 12.17 2.99 16.22
N LEU A 14 12.07 1.70 16.56
CA LEU A 14 11.62 0.65 15.65
C LEU A 14 10.12 0.69 15.39
N PHE A 15 9.34 1.14 16.38
CA PHE A 15 7.89 1.22 16.28
C PHE A 15 7.38 2.06 15.11
N PRO A 16 7.82 3.32 14.88
CA PRO A 16 7.40 4.10 13.73
C PRO A 16 7.85 3.46 12.41
N TRP A 17 9.01 2.79 12.37
CA TRP A 17 9.48 2.10 11.16
C TRP A 17 8.58 0.91 10.81
N LEU A 18 8.17 0.11 11.79
CA LEU A 18 7.24 -1.01 11.61
C LEU A 18 5.86 -0.51 11.16
N VAL A 19 5.35 0.55 11.79
CA VAL A 19 4.06 1.16 11.41
C VAL A 19 4.13 1.70 9.97
N SER A 20 5.20 2.40 9.61
CA SER A 20 5.43 2.86 8.24
C SER A 20 5.51 1.71 7.25
N PHE A 21 6.21 0.61 7.57
CA PHE A 21 6.33 -0.54 6.68
C PHE A 21 5.00 -1.24 6.44
N VAL A 22 4.21 -1.47 7.50
CA VAL A 22 2.85 -2.03 7.41
C VAL A 22 1.96 -1.12 6.58
N PHE A 23 2.04 0.20 6.79
CA PHE A 23 1.25 1.17 6.04
C PHE A 23 1.65 1.20 4.56
N LEU A 24 2.94 1.23 4.24
CA LEU A 24 3.46 1.21 2.87
C LEU A 24 3.05 -0.07 2.13
N GLY A 25 3.12 -1.23 2.79
CA GLY A 25 2.67 -2.49 2.20
C GLY A 25 1.17 -2.49 1.89
N LYS A 26 0.36 -1.96 2.80
CA LYS A 26 -1.09 -1.81 2.60
C LYS A 26 -1.41 -0.84 1.46
N LEU A 27 -0.73 0.31 1.41
CA LEU A 27 -0.88 1.30 0.34
C LEU A 27 -0.45 0.75 -1.01
N ALA A 28 0.64 -0.02 -1.08
CA ALA A 28 1.09 -0.68 -2.30
C ALA A 28 0.04 -1.66 -2.82
N SER A 29 -0.56 -2.46 -1.93
CA SER A 29 -1.65 -3.37 -2.29
C SER A 29 -2.88 -2.62 -2.80
N VAL A 30 -3.32 -1.57 -2.10
CA VAL A 30 -4.47 -0.76 -2.52
C VAL A 30 -4.19 -0.05 -3.85
N GLY A 31 -2.97 0.47 -4.03
CA GLY A 31 -2.54 1.10 -5.28
C GLY A 31 -2.53 0.14 -6.47
N ALA A 32 -2.10 -1.12 -6.26
CA ALA A 32 -2.14 -2.16 -7.29
C ALA A 32 -3.58 -2.52 -7.69
N VAL A 33 -4.47 -2.69 -6.71
CA VAL A 33 -5.90 -2.95 -6.95
C VAL A 33 -6.53 -1.77 -7.69
N PHE A 34 -6.26 -0.54 -7.25
CA PHE A 34 -6.77 0.67 -7.87
C PHE A 34 -6.32 0.81 -9.33
N ARG A 35 -5.02 0.59 -9.61
CA ARG A 35 -4.50 0.57 -10.99
C ARG A 35 -5.18 -0.49 -11.84
N THR A 36 -5.40 -1.68 -11.30
CA THR A 36 -6.10 -2.77 -12.01
C THR A 36 -7.53 -2.38 -12.36
N ILE A 37 -8.27 -1.78 -11.41
CA ILE A 37 -9.64 -1.31 -11.64
C ILE A 37 -9.67 -0.20 -12.69
N ILE A 38 -8.75 0.77 -12.63
CA ILE A 38 -8.68 1.85 -13.63
C ILE A 38 -8.37 1.29 -15.01
N LEU A 39 -7.38 0.40 -15.13
CA LEU A 39 -7.04 -0.23 -16.40
C LEU A 39 -8.20 -1.05 -16.96
N TRP A 40 -8.91 -1.78 -16.10
CA TRP A 40 -10.11 -2.51 -16.48
C TRP A 40 -11.20 -1.56 -16.97
N ARG A 41 -11.48 -0.49 -16.22
CA ARG A 41 -12.46 0.54 -16.61
C ARG A 41 -12.09 1.22 -17.92
N TRP A 42 -10.80 1.49 -18.15
CA TRP A 42 -10.34 2.09 -19.39
C TRP A 42 -10.53 1.12 -20.56
N LYS A 43 -10.11 -0.14 -20.42
CA LYS A 43 -10.33 -1.19 -21.42
C LYS A 43 -11.82 -1.43 -21.72
N PHE A 44 -12.68 -1.38 -20.71
CA PHE A 44 -14.14 -1.45 -20.86
C PHE A 44 -14.79 -0.17 -21.37
N ARG A 45 -14.05 0.93 -21.49
CA ARG A 45 -14.54 2.17 -22.11
C ARG A 45 -14.30 2.18 -23.61
N GLU A 46 -13.26 1.50 -24.09
CA GLU A 46 -13.04 1.24 -25.53
C GLU A 46 -13.93 0.12 -26.09
N LEU A 47 -14.14 -0.98 -25.34
CA LEU A 47 -14.93 -2.13 -25.79
C LEU A 47 -16.45 -1.93 -26.05
N PRO A 48 -17.20 -1.01 -25.42
CA PRO A 48 -18.64 -0.93 -25.60
C PRO A 48 -19.00 -0.26 -26.93
N HIS A 49 -18.06 0.42 -27.59
CA HIS A 49 -18.30 0.99 -28.91
C HIS A 49 -18.23 -0.06 -30.03
N SER A 50 -17.38 -1.10 -29.88
CA SER A 50 -17.17 -2.10 -30.95
C SER A 50 -18.15 -3.28 -30.93
N ILE A 51 -18.99 -3.40 -29.89
CA ILE A 51 -19.98 -4.49 -29.76
C ILE A 51 -21.36 -4.08 -30.28
N PHE A 52 -21.58 -2.78 -30.47
CA PHE A 52 -22.88 -2.21 -30.87
C PHE A 52 -22.92 -1.70 -32.33
N GLU A 53 -21.86 -1.96 -33.12
CA GLU A 53 -21.83 -1.73 -34.58
C GLU A 53 -21.91 -3.06 -35.35
#